data_AF-I4I3D0-F1
#
_entry.id   AF-I4I3D0-F1
#
_cell.length_a   1.000
_cell.length_b   1.000
_cell.length_c   1.000
_cell.angle_alpha   90.00
_cell.angle_beta   90.00
_cell.angle_gamma   90.00
#
_symmetry.space_group_name_H-M   'P 1'
#
loop_
_entity.id
_entity.type
_entity.pdbx_description
1 polymer ?
#
loop_
_entity_poly.entity_id
_entity_poly.type
_entity_poly.pdbx_seq_one_letter_code
_entity_poly.pdbx_strand_id
1 'polypeptide(L)' 'MKQSEALAREGKINEAIEGFKIAQKWNPSLRFDPVSRANQLANDAKKGK' A
#
# COMPACT_ATOMS: atom_id res chain seq x y z
N MET A 1 -5.99 -4.21 6.35
CA MET A 1 -5.54 -3.86 4.99
C MET A 1 -6.19 -2.58 4.45
N LYS A 2 -7.48 -2.30 4.72
CA LYS A 2 -8.15 -1.06 4.26
C LYS A 2 -7.43 0.26 4.63
N GLN A 3 -6.73 0.31 5.77
CA GLN A 3 -5.98 1.51 6.15
C GLN A 3 -4.75 1.78 5.28
N SER A 4 -3.97 0.76 4.92
CA SER A 4 -2.77 0.93 4.09
C SER A 4 -3.09 1.40 2.68
N GLU A 5 -4.20 0.92 2.12
CA GLU A 5 -4.68 1.36 0.81
C GLU A 5 -5.16 2.81 0.85
N ALA A 6 -5.91 3.20 1.88
CA ALA A 6 -6.34 4.60 2.05
C ALA A 6 -5.14 5.54 2.17
N LEU A 7 -4.17 5.20 3.02
CA LEU A 7 -2.92 5.96 3.19
C LEU A 7 -2.17 6.13 1.87
N ALA A 8 -2.06 5.06 1.06
CA ALA A 8 -1.43 5.13 -0.25
C ALA A 8 -2.16 6.11 -1.18
N ARG A 9 -3.49 6.04 -1.22
CA ARG A 9 -4.33 6.93 -2.04
C ARG A 9 -4.28 8.39 -1.60
N GLU A 10 -4.09 8.63 -0.31
CA GLU A 10 -3.87 9.97 0.25
C GLU A 10 -2.46 10.53 -0.03
N GLY A 11 -1.55 9.72 -0.60
CA GLY A 11 -0.15 10.09 -0.84
C GLY A 11 0.77 9.84 0.34
N LYS A 12 0.28 9.23 1.42
CA LYS A 12 1.06 8.80 2.59
C LYS A 12 1.74 7.46 2.33
N ILE A 13 2.66 7.46 1.36
CA ILE A 13 3.30 6.25 0.85
C ILE A 13 4.07 5.50 1.95
N ASN A 14 4.78 6.21 2.83
CA ASN A 14 5.54 5.56 3.91
C ASN A 14 4.64 4.79 4.89
N GLU A 15 3.54 5.40 5.35
CA GLU A 15 2.61 4.71 6.26
C GLU A 15 1.92 3.52 5.57
N ALA A 16 1.59 3.66 4.28
CA ALA A 16 1.04 2.56 3.50
C ALA A 16 2.02 1.39 3.38
N ILE A 17 3.30 1.68 3.11
CA ILE A 17 4.37 0.68 3.03
C ILE A 17 4.50 -0.08 4.34
N GLU A 18 4.50 0.62 5.48
CA GLU A 18 4.59 -0.03 6.79
C GLU A 18 3.40 -0.96 7.03
N GLY A 19 2.18 -0.52 6.73
CA GLY A 19 1.00 -1.36 6.83
C GLY A 19 1.04 -2.59 5.90
N PHE A 20 1.58 -2.43 4.68
CA PHE A 20 1.78 -3.54 3.75
C PHE A 20 2.87 -4.51 4.23
N LYS A 21 3.96 -4.02 4.82
CA LYS A 21 5.01 -4.85 5.46
C LYS A 21 4.44 -5.63 6.63
N ILE A 22 3.61 -5.01 7.47
CA ILE A 22 2.91 -5.69 8.55
C ILE A 22 2.03 -6.80 7.97
N ALA A 23 1.18 -6.49 6.99
CA ALA A 23 0.34 -7.51 6.33
C ALA A 23 1.16 -8.69 5.78
N GLN A 24 2.35 -8.43 5.25
CA GLN A 24 3.27 -9.45 4.76
C GLN A 24 3.89 -10.28 5.89
N LYS A 25 4.18 -9.68 7.05
CA LYS A 25 4.60 -10.41 8.25
C LYS A 25 3.50 -11.34 8.78
N TRP A 26 2.24 -10.88 8.75
CA TRP A 26 1.09 -11.69 9.16
C TRP A 26 0.80 -12.83 8.18
N ASN A 27 1.00 -12.59 6.88
CA ASN A 27 0.83 -13.61 5.86
C ASN A 27 2.01 -13.60 4.87
N PRO A 28 3.09 -14.35 5.16
CA PRO A 28 4.28 -14.37 4.33
C PRO A 28 4.05 -15.03 2.95
N SER A 29 2.92 -15.72 2.75
CA SER A 29 2.51 -16.21 1.42
C SER A 29 2.13 -15.10 0.45
N LEU A 30 1.91 -13.87 0.95
CA LEU A 30 1.65 -12.71 0.11
C LEU A 30 2.92 -12.25 -0.60
N ARG A 31 3.08 -12.70 -1.85
CA ARG A 31 4.13 -12.23 -2.77
C ARG A 31 3.70 -10.93 -3.44
N PHE A 32 3.81 -9.82 -2.72
CA PHE A 32 3.77 -8.50 -3.33
C PHE A 32 4.84 -7.60 -2.71
N ASP A 33 5.35 -6.65 -3.48
CA ASP A 33 6.26 -5.66 -2.93
C ASP A 33 5.46 -4.54 -2.23
N PRO A 34 5.68 -4.25 -0.93
CA PRO A 34 4.95 -3.22 -0.18
C PRO A 34 5.07 -1.83 -0.80
N VAL A 35 6.25 -1.52 -1.35
CA VAL A 35 6.58 -0.23 -1.96
C VAL A 35 5.89 -0.11 -3.29
N SER A 36 6.00 -1.14 -4.13
CA SER A 36 5.34 -1.16 -5.43
C SER A 36 3.82 -1.05 -5.28
N ARG A 37 3.21 -1.80 -4.35
CA ARG A 37 1.76 -1.76 -4.09
C ARG A 37 1.29 -0.39 -3.59
N ALA A 38 2.00 0.23 -2.66
CA ALA A 38 1.67 1.57 -2.18
C ALA A 38 1.77 2.62 -3.30
N ASN A 39 2.83 2.59 -4.11
CA ASN A 39 3.00 3.51 -5.23
C ASN A 39 1.93 3.29 -6.32
N GLN A 40 1.56 2.04 -6.58
CA GLN A 40 0.52 1.74 -7.56
C GLN A 40 -0.83 2.30 -7.12
N LEU A 41 -1.22 2.12 -5.86
CA LEU A 41 -2.47 2.65 -5.30
C LEU A 41 -2.49 4.19 -5.27
N ALA A 42 -1.36 4.82 -4.98
CA ALA A 42 -1.22 6.27 -5.03
C ALA A 42 -1.37 6.83 -6.45
N ASN A 43 -0.80 6.15 -7.45
CA ASN A 43 -0.95 6.51 -8.85
C ASN A 43 -2.39 6.28 -9.36
N ASP A 44 -3.00 5.16 -8.98
CA ASP A 44 -4.38 4.81 -9.31
C ASP A 44 -5.35 5.89 -8.77
N ALA A 45 -5.19 6.30 -7.52
CA ALA A 45 -5.98 7.39 -6.93
C ALA A 45 -5.76 8.76 -7.59
N LYS A 46 -4.59 9.00 -8.19
CA LYS A 46 -4.32 10.20 -8.97
C LYS A 46 -4.91 10.15 -10.38
N LYS A 47 -4.97 8.95 -10.99
CA LYS A 47 -5.53 8.74 -12.34
C LYS A 47 -7.06 8.70 -12.39
N GLY A 48 -7.71 8.43 -11.27
CA GLY A 48 -9.17 8.41 -11.14
C GLY A 48 -9.83 9.77 -10.86
N LYS A 49 -9.09 10.88 -10.94
CA LYS A 49 -9.60 12.26 -10.87
C LYS A 49 -9.45 12.93 -12.22
#